data_AF-A0A6B2XM86-F1
#
_entry.id   AF-A0A6B2XM86-F1
#
_cell.length_a   1.000
_cell.length_b   1.000
_cell.length_c   1.000
_cell.angle_alpha   90.00
_cell.angle_beta   90.00
_cell.angle_gamma   90.00
#
_symmetry.space_group_name_H-M   'P 1'
#
loop_
_entity.id
_entity.type
_entity.pdbx_description
1 polymer ?
#
loop_
_entity_poly.entity_id
_entity_poly.type
_entity_poly.pdbx_seq_one_letter_code
_entity_poly.pdbx_strand_id
1 'polypeptide(L)'
;VHVTPYSADKAICEANFAATRVQRKGPFFILGGDINYPPQAGPDPEFDRMKPYNRGARLILGDPENPGLPVADRRVSWTLAANGLVDAAWHLYGKTADQDLLQRTGSDDRIDQIWVSPALAPAITDYGVVSGGSDHKGVWIRLDLT
;
A
#
# COMPACT_ATOMS: atom_id res chain seq x y z
N VAL A 1 -1.14 7.70 7.81
CA VAL A 1 -2.17 6.86 8.47
C VAL A 1 -1.51 5.57 8.93
N HIS A 2 -2.08 4.89 9.91
CA HIS A 2 -1.68 3.53 10.29
C HIS A 2 -2.97 2.72 10.38
N VAL A 3 -3.21 1.86 9.40
CA VAL A 3 -4.44 1.05 9.31
C VAL A 3 -4.27 -0.22 10.15
N THR A 4 -5.32 -0.68 10.82
CA THR A 4 -5.27 -1.86 11.69
C THR A 4 -4.66 -3.09 10.98
N PRO A 5 -3.63 -3.75 11.54
CA PRO A 5 -3.06 -4.98 10.97
C PRO A 5 -3.90 -6.23 11.26
N TYR A 6 -4.93 -6.11 12.09
CA TYR A 6 -5.57 -7.27 12.73
C TYR A 6 -6.81 -7.81 12.00
N SER A 7 -7.37 -7.08 11.04
CA SER A 7 -8.62 -7.47 10.36
C SER A 7 -8.76 -6.72 9.04
N ALA A 8 -8.79 -7.47 7.93
CA ALA A 8 -8.91 -6.90 6.59
C ALA A 8 -10.20 -6.08 6.44
N ASP A 9 -11.31 -6.57 6.99
CA ASP A 9 -12.61 -5.88 6.87
C ASP A 9 -12.61 -4.56 7.65
N LYS A 10 -12.04 -4.54 8.86
CA LYS A 10 -11.88 -3.27 9.61
C LYS A 10 -10.92 -2.32 8.90
N ALA A 11 -9.83 -2.85 8.34
CA ALA A 11 -8.86 -2.08 7.58
C ALA A 11 -9.47 -1.45 6.32
N ILE A 12 -10.36 -2.16 5.62
CA ILE A 12 -11.14 -1.64 4.49
C ILE A 12 -11.99 -0.43 4.95
N CYS A 13 -12.69 -0.55 6.09
CA CYS A 13 -13.47 0.56 6.64
C CYS A 13 -12.59 1.78 6.98
N GLU A 14 -11.44 1.57 7.62
CA GLU A 14 -10.48 2.62 7.97
C GLU A 14 -9.89 3.30 6.73
N ALA A 15 -9.52 2.51 5.71
CA ALA A 15 -9.01 3.00 4.43
C ALA A 15 -10.05 3.85 3.71
N ASN A 16 -11.30 3.38 3.62
CA ASN A 16 -12.40 4.13 3.01
C ASN A 16 -12.66 5.45 3.75
N PHE A 17 -12.70 5.42 5.08
CA PHE A 17 -12.87 6.61 5.90
C PHE A 17 -11.75 7.63 5.68
N ALA A 18 -10.49 7.18 5.69
CA ALA A 18 -9.34 8.05 5.48
C ALA A 18 -9.35 8.69 4.08
N ALA A 19 -9.59 7.88 3.03
CA ALA A 19 -9.67 8.34 1.65
C ALA A 19 -10.80 9.37 1.44
N THR A 20 -12.00 9.08 1.94
CA THR A 20 -13.13 10.01 1.87
C THR A 20 -12.83 11.31 2.61
N ARG A 21 -12.16 11.24 3.77
CA ARG A 21 -11.87 12.43 4.58
C ARG A 21 -10.91 13.38 3.89
N VAL A 22 -9.88 12.88 3.22
CA VAL A 22 -8.92 13.74 2.51
C VAL A 22 -9.55 14.38 1.26
N GLN A 23 -10.39 13.66 0.52
CA GLN A 23 -11.08 14.20 -0.66
C GLN A 23 -11.99 15.40 -0.36
N ARG A 24 -12.66 15.38 0.80
CA ARG A 24 -13.51 16.49 1.24
C ARG A 24 -12.74 17.79 1.49
N LYS A 25 -11.40 17.77 1.49
CA LYS A 25 -10.55 18.94 1.73
C LYS A 25 -10.09 19.65 0.46
N GLY A 26 -10.33 19.07 -0.72
CA GLY A 26 -9.98 19.68 -2.00
C GLY A 26 -9.37 18.69 -2.98
N PRO A 27 -8.95 19.17 -4.17
CA PRO A 27 -8.44 18.30 -5.24
C PRO A 27 -6.99 17.83 -5.02
N PHE A 28 -6.22 18.48 -4.13
CA PHE A 28 -4.83 18.16 -3.85
C PHE A 28 -4.70 17.57 -2.45
N PHE A 29 -4.34 16.29 -2.36
CA PHE A 29 -4.13 15.62 -1.08
C PHE A 29 -3.16 14.44 -1.21
N ILE A 30 -2.53 14.11 -0.08
CA ILE A 30 -1.60 12.99 0.07
C ILE A 30 -2.03 12.20 1.31
N LEU A 31 -2.03 10.89 1.22
CA LEU A 31 -2.24 9.94 2.30
C LEU A 31 -1.06 8.98 2.30
N GLY A 32 -0.19 9.08 3.29
CA GLY A 32 0.97 8.20 3.45
C GLY A 32 1.01 7.53 4.81
N GLY A 33 1.58 6.33 4.88
CA GLY A 33 1.93 5.63 6.13
C GLY A 33 1.83 4.12 6.00
N ASP A 34 1.81 3.44 7.15
CA ASP A 34 1.70 1.98 7.22
C ASP A 34 0.26 1.55 6.94
N ILE A 35 0.03 1.02 5.74
CA ILE A 35 -1.26 0.49 5.33
C ILE A 35 -1.47 -0.91 5.89
N ASN A 36 -0.42 -1.61 6.34
CA ASN A 36 -0.44 -3.00 6.84
C ASN A 36 -0.89 -4.07 5.84
N TYR A 37 -1.28 -3.71 4.62
CA TYR A 37 -1.78 -4.63 3.62
C TYR A 37 -0.98 -4.52 2.32
N PRO A 38 -0.94 -5.58 1.51
CA PRO A 38 -0.27 -5.57 0.23
C PRO A 38 -0.79 -4.42 -0.66
N PRO A 39 0.06 -3.86 -1.55
CA PRO A 39 -0.33 -2.78 -2.44
C PRO A 39 -1.40 -3.23 -3.44
N GLN A 40 -2.02 -2.30 -4.18
CA GLN A 40 -3.08 -2.66 -5.15
C GLN A 40 -2.61 -3.59 -6.27
N ALA A 41 -1.32 -3.53 -6.61
CA ALA A 41 -0.67 -4.25 -7.69
C ALA A 41 0.84 -4.34 -7.42
N GLY A 42 1.53 -5.16 -8.21
CA GLY A 42 2.97 -5.41 -8.10
C GLY A 42 3.27 -6.78 -7.49
N PRO A 43 4.52 -6.99 -7.04
CA PRO A 43 4.95 -8.27 -6.48
C PRO A 43 4.03 -8.76 -5.37
N ASP A 44 3.92 -10.07 -5.27
CA ASP A 44 3.31 -10.68 -4.10
C ASP A 44 4.26 -10.63 -2.89
N PRO A 45 3.72 -10.65 -1.68
CA PRO A 45 4.51 -10.78 -0.48
C PRO A 45 5.35 -12.06 -0.46
N GLU A 46 6.43 -12.08 0.31
CA GLU A 46 7.15 -13.31 0.62
C GLU A 46 6.36 -14.14 1.64
N PHE A 47 5.35 -14.86 1.15
CA PHE A 47 4.40 -15.63 1.96
C PHE A 47 5.09 -16.57 2.96
N ASP A 48 6.20 -17.19 2.57
CA ASP A 48 6.97 -18.12 3.41
C ASP A 48 7.61 -17.44 4.64
N ARG A 49 7.85 -16.13 4.57
CA ARG A 49 8.40 -15.34 5.68
C ARG A 49 7.35 -14.62 6.50
N MET A 50 6.10 -14.60 6.01
CA MET A 50 5.00 -14.01 6.76
C MET A 50 4.75 -14.77 8.05
N LYS A 51 4.69 -14.03 9.15
CA LYS A 51 4.28 -14.57 10.45
C LYS A 51 2.85 -15.12 10.37
N PRO A 52 2.48 -16.16 11.14
CA PRO A 52 1.15 -16.76 11.07
C PRO A 52 0.00 -15.76 11.22
N TYR A 53 0.12 -14.77 12.11
CA TYR A 53 -0.90 -13.74 12.29
C TYR A 53 -1.00 -12.78 11.09
N ASN A 54 0.12 -12.49 10.41
CA ASN A 54 0.09 -11.71 9.16
C ASN A 54 -0.61 -12.50 8.07
N ARG A 55 -0.37 -13.81 7.96
CA ARG A 55 -1.09 -14.67 7.00
C ARG A 55 -2.59 -14.65 7.25
N GLY A 56 -2.99 -14.78 8.51
CA GLY A 56 -4.41 -14.77 8.91
C GLY A 56 -5.13 -13.45 8.59
N ALA A 57 -4.39 -12.33 8.59
CA ALA A 57 -4.98 -11.01 8.38
C ALA A 57 -4.81 -10.47 6.94
N ARG A 58 -3.72 -10.82 6.24
CA ARG A 58 -3.29 -10.19 4.98
C ARG A 58 -3.45 -11.08 3.75
N LEU A 59 -3.93 -12.31 3.91
CA LEU A 59 -4.22 -13.23 2.82
C LEU A 59 -5.72 -13.48 2.69
N ILE A 60 -6.16 -13.81 1.48
CA ILE A 60 -7.48 -14.40 1.27
C ILE A 60 -7.45 -15.80 1.89
N LEU A 61 -8.27 -16.02 2.90
CA LEU A 61 -8.39 -17.32 3.54
C LEU A 61 -9.16 -18.27 2.63
N GLY A 62 -8.55 -19.42 2.34
CA GLY A 62 -9.18 -20.54 1.66
C GLY A 62 -9.65 -21.62 2.63
N ASP A 63 -10.16 -22.71 2.07
CA ASP A 63 -10.49 -23.92 2.83
C ASP A 63 -9.21 -24.54 3.41
N PRO A 64 -9.08 -24.75 4.73
CA PRO A 64 -7.90 -25.37 5.31
C PRO A 64 -7.65 -26.82 4.84
N GLU A 65 -8.68 -27.54 4.38
CA GLU A 65 -8.54 -28.91 3.86
C GLU A 65 -8.04 -28.92 2.40
N ASN A 66 -8.24 -27.81 1.69
CA ASN A 66 -7.78 -27.62 0.31
C ASN A 66 -7.30 -26.17 0.09
N PRO A 67 -6.14 -25.80 0.68
CA PRO A 67 -5.77 -24.40 0.85
C PRO A 67 -5.40 -23.66 -0.45
N GLY A 68 -5.17 -24.38 -1.55
CA GLY A 68 -4.66 -23.77 -2.79
C GLY A 68 -3.32 -23.05 -2.59
N LEU A 69 -3.00 -22.15 -3.51
CA LEU A 69 -1.86 -21.23 -3.35
C LEU A 69 -2.27 -20.01 -2.51
N PRO A 70 -1.38 -19.47 -1.67
CA PRO A 70 -1.67 -18.25 -0.93
C PRO A 70 -1.95 -17.08 -1.89
N VAL A 71 -2.96 -16.27 -1.56
CA VAL A 71 -3.33 -15.08 -2.32
C VAL A 71 -3.33 -13.87 -1.38
N ALA A 72 -2.61 -12.83 -1.76
CA ALA A 72 -2.58 -11.56 -1.05
C ALA A 72 -3.97 -10.90 -1.01
N ASP A 73 -4.44 -10.48 0.18
CA ASP A 73 -5.65 -9.70 0.32
C ASP A 73 -5.37 -8.22 0.03
N ARG A 74 -5.55 -7.85 -1.24
CA ARG A 74 -5.32 -6.49 -1.74
C ARG A 74 -6.53 -5.58 -1.57
N ARG A 75 -7.64 -6.04 -0.97
CA ARG A 75 -8.91 -5.28 -0.88
C ARG A 75 -8.78 -3.95 -0.16
N VAL A 76 -7.88 -3.84 0.83
CA VAL A 76 -7.60 -2.56 1.52
C VAL A 76 -7.03 -1.52 0.55
N SER A 77 -6.00 -1.89 -0.21
CA SER A 77 -5.39 -1.03 -1.22
C SER A 77 -6.33 -0.77 -2.41
N TRP A 78 -7.11 -1.78 -2.84
CA TRP A 78 -8.16 -1.58 -3.86
C TRP A 78 -9.25 -0.63 -3.39
N THR A 79 -9.55 -0.57 -2.10
CA THR A 79 -10.49 0.40 -1.54
C THR A 79 -9.97 1.82 -1.69
N LEU A 80 -8.67 2.05 -1.43
CA LEU A 80 -8.03 3.34 -1.68
C LEU A 80 -8.08 3.72 -3.17
N ALA A 81 -7.74 2.75 -4.04
CA ALA A 81 -7.80 2.92 -5.50
C ALA A 81 -9.21 3.22 -6.01
N ALA A 82 -10.24 2.53 -5.50
CA ALA A 82 -11.64 2.73 -5.84
C ALA A 82 -12.18 4.08 -5.36
N ASN A 83 -11.60 4.64 -4.29
CA ASN A 83 -11.81 6.02 -3.92
C ASN A 83 -11.10 7.01 -4.88
N GLY A 84 -10.35 6.55 -5.88
CA GLY A 84 -9.67 7.40 -6.85
C GLY A 84 -8.29 7.86 -6.40
N LEU A 85 -7.70 7.24 -5.38
CA LEU A 85 -6.32 7.53 -4.98
C LEU A 85 -5.34 6.79 -5.91
N VAL A 86 -4.17 7.40 -6.13
CA VAL A 86 -3.09 6.84 -6.94
C VAL A 86 -1.94 6.40 -6.05
N ASP A 87 -1.57 5.12 -6.07
CA ASP A 87 -0.35 4.61 -5.43
C ASP A 87 0.88 5.21 -6.13
N ALA A 88 1.64 6.03 -5.41
CA ALA A 88 2.77 6.77 -5.96
C ALA A 88 3.89 5.85 -6.49
N ALA A 89 4.18 4.75 -5.79
CA ALA A 89 5.21 3.80 -6.19
C ALA A 89 4.79 3.09 -7.49
N TRP A 90 3.53 2.63 -7.55
CA TRP A 90 2.99 2.00 -8.75
C TRP A 90 2.91 2.97 -9.94
N HIS A 91 2.54 4.23 -9.68
CA HIS A 91 2.48 5.27 -10.71
C HIS A 91 3.84 5.54 -11.36
N LEU A 92 4.89 5.72 -10.56
CA LEU A 92 6.25 5.91 -11.09
C LEU A 92 6.82 4.65 -11.72
N TYR A 93 6.53 3.48 -11.17
CA TYR A 93 6.88 2.21 -11.79
C TYR A 93 6.28 2.09 -13.20
N GLY A 94 5.00 2.42 -13.38
CA GLY A 94 4.37 2.40 -14.70
C GLY A 94 5.01 3.34 -15.74
N LYS A 95 5.72 4.38 -15.28
CA LYS A 95 6.45 5.33 -16.15
C LYS A 95 7.89 4.91 -16.45
N THR A 96 8.56 4.25 -15.51
CA THR A 96 10.01 4.01 -15.54
C THR A 96 10.38 2.54 -15.72
N ALA A 97 9.45 1.64 -15.43
CA ALA A 97 9.67 0.20 -15.26
C ALA A 97 10.71 -0.16 -14.19
N ASP A 98 11.04 0.75 -13.28
CA ASP A 98 12.03 0.54 -12.23
C ASP A 98 11.46 -0.30 -11.08
N GLN A 99 11.95 -1.54 -10.96
CA GLN A 99 11.51 -2.51 -9.94
C GLN A 99 11.92 -2.09 -8.51
N ASP A 100 12.95 -1.26 -8.35
CA ASP A 100 13.42 -0.84 -7.03
C ASP A 100 12.38 0.04 -6.31
N LEU A 101 11.46 0.66 -7.07
CA LEU A 101 10.30 1.39 -6.55
C LEU A 101 9.29 0.48 -5.88
N LEU A 102 9.25 -0.80 -6.23
CA LEU A 102 8.29 -1.78 -5.72
C LEU A 102 8.84 -2.60 -4.55
N GLN A 103 10.04 -2.26 -4.06
CA GLN A 103 10.69 -2.97 -2.98
C GLN A 103 9.83 -3.01 -1.70
N ARG A 104 10.02 -4.08 -0.93
CA ARG A 104 9.37 -4.26 0.38
C ARG A 104 9.86 -3.23 1.37
N THR A 105 8.92 -2.76 2.19
CA THR A 105 9.11 -1.78 3.26
C THR A 105 9.11 -2.47 4.62
N GLY A 106 8.38 -3.56 4.78
CA GLY A 106 8.51 -4.49 5.89
C GLY A 106 9.43 -5.67 5.57
N SER A 107 9.48 -6.66 6.47
CA SER A 107 10.31 -7.86 6.30
C SER A 107 9.81 -8.82 5.21
N ASP A 108 8.51 -8.83 4.95
CA ASP A 108 7.81 -9.79 4.08
C ASP A 108 7.06 -9.12 2.92
N ASP A 109 6.72 -7.83 3.03
CA ASP A 109 5.82 -7.16 2.08
C ASP A 109 6.08 -5.63 1.98
N ARG A 110 5.48 -4.97 0.97
CA ARG A 110 5.42 -3.51 0.83
C ARG A 110 4.11 -2.97 1.45
N ILE A 111 4.15 -2.68 2.75
CA ILE A 111 2.97 -2.25 3.52
C ILE A 111 2.96 -0.75 3.84
N ASP A 112 4.13 -0.10 3.90
CA ASP A 112 4.23 1.36 3.90
C ASP A 112 4.01 1.91 2.49
N GLN A 113 3.01 2.77 2.33
CA GLN A 113 2.58 3.27 1.03
C GLN A 113 2.29 4.76 1.06
N ILE A 114 2.42 5.42 -0.11
CA ILE A 114 2.02 6.82 -0.31
C ILE A 114 1.00 6.85 -1.45
N TRP A 115 -0.15 7.41 -1.15
CA TRP A 115 -1.28 7.57 -2.06
C TRP A 115 -1.54 9.04 -2.27
N VAL A 116 -1.71 9.46 -3.53
CA VAL A 116 -1.96 10.86 -3.89
C VAL A 116 -3.29 11.02 -4.61
N SER A 117 -3.82 12.23 -4.62
CA SER A 117 -4.94 12.55 -5.49
C SER A 117 -4.54 12.46 -6.97
N PRO A 118 -5.49 12.19 -7.89
CA PRO A 118 -5.20 12.15 -9.32
C PRO A 118 -4.60 13.46 -9.84
N ALA A 119 -5.00 14.59 -9.26
CA ALA A 119 -4.48 15.91 -9.64
C ALA A 119 -3.01 16.12 -9.23
N LEU A 120 -2.52 15.44 -8.19
CA LEU A 120 -1.11 15.48 -7.78
C LEU A 120 -0.25 14.40 -8.47
N ALA A 121 -0.84 13.32 -8.99
CA ALA A 121 -0.07 12.23 -9.57
C ALA A 121 0.91 12.65 -10.68
N PRO A 122 0.55 13.55 -11.63
CA PRO A 122 1.49 14.01 -12.65
C PRO A 122 2.72 14.75 -12.10
N ALA A 123 2.58 15.39 -10.93
CA ALA A 123 3.65 16.12 -10.27
C ALA A 123 4.68 15.21 -9.57
N ILE A 124 4.41 13.90 -9.44
CA ILE A 124 5.39 12.99 -8.85
C ILE A 124 6.58 12.84 -9.80
N THR A 125 7.75 13.28 -9.33
CA THR A 125 9.02 13.21 -10.06
C THR A 125 9.95 12.14 -9.54
N ASP A 126 9.79 11.72 -8.28
CA ASP A 126 10.67 10.74 -7.66
C ASP A 126 9.97 10.04 -6.48
N TYR A 127 10.43 8.83 -6.16
CA TYR A 127 9.99 8.02 -5.03
C TYR A 127 11.18 7.20 -4.55
N GLY A 128 11.28 7.02 -3.25
CA GLY A 128 12.30 6.15 -2.70
C GLY A 128 11.93 5.53 -1.38
N VAL A 129 12.75 4.55 -1.05
CA VAL A 129 12.68 3.80 0.20
C VAL A 129 14.01 3.97 0.92
N VAL A 130 13.96 4.28 2.21
CA VAL A 130 15.15 4.54 3.04
C VAL A 130 15.12 3.65 4.28
N SER A 131 16.22 2.96 4.55
CA SER A 131 16.40 2.19 5.78
C SER A 131 16.82 3.11 6.93
N GLY A 132 16.39 2.81 8.16
CA GLY A 132 16.88 3.52 9.34
C GLY A 132 16.19 3.14 10.65
N GLY A 133 16.93 2.50 11.56
CA GLY A 133 16.59 2.36 12.99
C GLY A 133 15.28 1.64 13.35
N SER A 134 14.53 1.15 12.35
CA SER A 134 13.19 0.58 12.47
C SER A 134 13.14 -0.77 11.74
N ASP A 135 12.19 -1.62 12.14
CA ASP A 135 11.86 -2.86 11.43
C ASP A 135 11.11 -2.61 10.12
N HIS A 136 10.66 -1.37 9.90
CA HIS A 136 10.14 -0.86 8.64
C HIS A 136 11.13 0.12 7.99
N LYS A 137 11.18 0.12 6.66
CA LYS A 137 11.84 1.16 5.87
C LYS A 137 10.90 2.34 5.68
N GLY A 138 11.43 3.55 5.76
CA GLY A 138 10.70 4.76 5.42
C GLY A 138 10.46 4.88 3.90
N VAL A 139 9.37 5.54 3.51
CA VAL A 139 9.03 5.84 2.12
C VAL A 139 8.88 7.34 1.93
N TRP A 140 9.22 7.85 0.75
CA TRP A 140 9.07 9.27 0.41
C TRP A 140 8.71 9.46 -1.07
N ILE A 141 8.14 10.62 -1.37
CA ILE A 141 7.91 11.09 -2.75
C ILE A 141 8.52 12.49 -2.91
N ARG A 142 8.92 12.83 -4.14
CA ARG A 142 9.19 14.21 -4.56
C ARG A 142 8.08 14.67 -5.51
N LEU A 143 7.58 15.88 -5.26
CA LEU A 143 6.63 16.56 -6.12
C LEU A 143 7.28 17.79 -6.74
N ASP A 144 7.08 17.97 -8.04
CA ASP A 144 7.34 19.24 -8.73
C ASP A 144 6.02 20.01 -8.89
N LEU A 145 5.94 21.18 -8.29
CA LEU A 145 4.73 22.01 -8.23
C LEU A 145 4.88 23.31 -9.05
N THR A 146 5.90 23.39 -9.90
CA THR A 146 6.23 24.58 -10.69
C THR A 146 5.63 24.56 -12.10
#